data_AF-A0A0W8IA70-F1
#
_entry.id   AF-A0A0W8IA70-F1
#
_cell.length_a   1.000
_cell.length_b   1.000
_cell.length_c   1.000
_cell.angle_alpha   90.00
_cell.angle_beta   90.00
_cell.angle_gamma   90.00
#
_symmetry.space_group_name_H-M   'P 1'
#
loop_
_entity.id
_entity.type
_entity.pdbx_description
1 polymer ?
#
loop_
_entity_poly.entity_id
_entity_poly.type
_entity_poly.pdbx_seq_one_letter_code
_entity_poly.pdbx_strand_id
1 'polypeptide(L)'
;MTRADGPFTKTRADAPALFFDREAVGLRALAAAGARVPEVLAVSHTGISIEQVPSGGHRTAASEEAFGRELAALHRTTGDRYGAVDGEPTAYLGDCPVDLAPCDTLAESWLDRRVVPLARRAVESGRLDPSALEDARALGAEHLGPVEPPTLVHGDLWAGNRLVDDRGRSWLVDPCAHYAHREVDLAMMQLFGGFSGRVLAAYVEAFPLAEGWERRTAVFQTVPLLVHVLLFGGGYAVQAGDALRAARG
;
A
#
# COMPACT_ATOMS: atom_id res chain seq x y z
N MET A 1 -25.12 21.71 -13.06
CA MET A 1 -24.04 20.86 -12.53
C MET A 1 -22.91 20.91 -13.53
N THR A 2 -21.96 21.82 -13.32
CA THR A 2 -20.77 21.97 -14.16
C THR A 2 -19.83 20.81 -13.82
N ARG A 3 -19.57 19.92 -14.79
CA ARG A 3 -18.43 19.00 -14.71
C ARG A 3 -17.19 19.87 -14.52
N ALA A 4 -16.31 19.48 -13.60
CA ALA A 4 -14.97 20.06 -13.56
C ALA A 4 -14.27 19.58 -14.83
N ASP A 5 -14.34 20.38 -15.89
CA ASP A 5 -13.78 20.02 -17.19
C ASP A 5 -12.27 20.33 -17.17
N GLY A 6 -11.49 19.38 -16.64
CA GLY A 6 -10.04 19.43 -16.67
C GLY A 6 -9.38 18.23 -15.97
N PRO A 7 -8.13 17.90 -16.34
CA PRO A 7 -7.37 16.85 -15.66
C PRO A 7 -7.01 17.27 -14.22
N PHE A 8 -6.87 16.30 -13.33
CA PHE A 8 -6.27 16.53 -12.02
C PHE A 8 -4.75 16.52 -12.16
N THR A 9 -4.06 17.54 -11.65
CA THR A 9 -2.60 17.65 -11.78
C THR A 9 -1.95 17.86 -10.42
N LYS A 10 -0.96 17.01 -10.11
CA LYS A 10 -0.06 17.19 -8.97
C LYS A 10 1.26 17.77 -9.47
N THR A 11 1.80 18.74 -8.74
CA THR A 11 3.11 19.34 -9.06
C THR A 11 3.95 19.49 -7.82
N ARG A 12 5.25 19.23 -7.96
CA ARG A 12 6.26 19.43 -6.92
C ARG A 12 7.59 19.76 -7.57
N ALA A 13 8.10 20.97 -7.32
CA ALA A 13 9.31 21.48 -7.98
C ALA A 13 10.59 20.75 -7.54
N ASP A 14 10.62 20.28 -6.29
CA ASP A 14 11.72 19.56 -5.66
C ASP A 14 11.44 18.05 -5.53
N ALA A 15 10.67 17.50 -6.47
CA ALA A 15 10.37 16.08 -6.49
C ALA A 15 11.67 15.28 -6.65
N PRO A 16 11.86 14.21 -5.87
CA PRO A 16 13.02 13.35 -6.02
C PRO A 16 12.94 12.58 -7.35
N ALA A 17 14.05 11.97 -7.75
CA ALA A 17 14.12 11.24 -9.01
C ALA A 17 12.99 10.20 -9.12
N LEU A 18 12.36 10.15 -10.29
CA LEU A 18 11.29 9.21 -10.61
C LEU A 18 10.00 9.34 -9.79
N PHE A 19 9.85 10.31 -8.88
CA PHE A 19 8.70 10.39 -7.96
C PHE A 19 7.33 10.21 -8.64
N PHE A 20 7.05 11.04 -9.65
CA PHE A 20 5.80 10.96 -10.42
C PHE A 20 5.79 9.81 -11.45
N ASP A 21 6.97 9.40 -11.94
CA ASP A 21 7.09 8.22 -12.80
C ASP A 21 6.64 6.94 -12.07
N ARG A 22 6.96 6.82 -10.77
CA ARG A 22 6.58 5.65 -9.97
C ARG A 22 5.07 5.57 -9.76
N GLU A 23 4.41 6.68 -9.46
CA GLU A 23 2.94 6.74 -9.39
C GLU A 23 2.31 6.35 -10.74
N ALA A 24 2.83 6.90 -11.84
CA ALA A 24 2.33 6.61 -13.18
C ALA A 24 2.49 5.14 -13.59
N VAL A 25 3.63 4.52 -13.26
CA VAL A 25 3.86 3.08 -13.47
C VAL A 25 2.86 2.26 -12.67
N GLY A 26 2.64 2.62 -11.40
CA GLY A 26 1.69 1.93 -10.55
C GLY A 26 0.24 2.02 -11.05
N LEU A 27 -0.22 3.22 -11.43
CA LEU A 27 -1.54 3.43 -12.00
C LEU A 27 -1.74 2.61 -13.28
N ARG A 28 -0.75 2.58 -14.18
CA ARG A 28 -0.82 1.77 -15.41
C ARG A 28 -0.88 0.28 -15.13
N ALA A 29 -0.09 -0.22 -14.17
CA ALA A 29 -0.10 -1.63 -13.78
C ALA A 29 -1.45 -2.05 -13.19
N LEU A 30 -2.00 -1.23 -12.29
CA LEU A 30 -3.32 -1.46 -11.69
C LEU A 30 -4.43 -1.42 -12.74
N ALA A 31 -4.41 -0.45 -13.66
CA ALA A 31 -5.37 -0.35 -14.76
C ALA A 31 -5.32 -1.58 -15.68
N ALA A 32 -4.11 -2.05 -16.04
CA ALA A 32 -3.93 -3.25 -16.87
C ALA A 32 -4.46 -4.53 -16.18
N ALA A 33 -4.42 -4.58 -14.84
CA ALA A 33 -5.00 -5.64 -14.03
C ALA A 33 -6.52 -5.51 -13.81
N GLY A 34 -7.15 -4.47 -14.38
CA GLY A 34 -8.60 -4.24 -14.30
C GLY A 34 -9.05 -3.45 -13.08
N ALA A 35 -8.13 -2.88 -12.30
CA ALA A 35 -8.50 -1.98 -11.21
C ALA A 35 -9.08 -0.67 -11.75
N ARG A 36 -10.02 -0.10 -11.00
CA ARG A 36 -10.57 1.22 -11.30
C ARG A 36 -9.64 2.29 -10.72
N VAL A 37 -8.84 2.88 -11.58
CA VAL A 37 -7.85 3.92 -11.28
C VAL A 37 -7.92 5.02 -12.35
N PRO A 38 -7.52 6.27 -12.06
CA PRO A 38 -7.51 7.31 -13.08
C PRO A 38 -6.49 7.02 -14.20
N GLU A 39 -6.86 7.37 -15.43
CA GLU A 39 -5.93 7.33 -16.56
C GLU A 39 -4.78 8.32 -16.37
N VAL A 40 -3.55 7.89 -16.68
CA VAL A 40 -2.37 8.78 -16.69
C VAL A 40 -2.29 9.51 -18.02
N LEU A 41 -2.44 10.84 -18.01
CA LEU A 41 -2.48 11.67 -19.21
C LEU A 41 -1.10 12.25 -19.55
N ALA A 42 -0.34 12.67 -18.55
CA ALA A 42 1.02 13.19 -18.72
C ALA A 42 1.86 12.98 -17.45
N VAL A 43 3.17 12.81 -17.63
CA VAL A 43 4.14 12.68 -16.55
C VAL A 43 5.37 13.51 -16.90
N SER A 44 5.93 14.17 -15.89
CA SER A 44 7.20 14.89 -15.95
C SER A 44 7.94 14.71 -14.62
N HIS A 45 9.19 15.15 -14.57
CA HIS A 45 9.98 15.07 -13.33
C HIS A 45 9.37 15.85 -12.16
N THR A 46 8.53 16.86 -12.43
CA THR A 46 7.95 17.74 -11.40
C THR A 46 6.43 17.70 -11.33
N GLY A 47 5.78 16.78 -12.05
CA GLY A 47 4.33 16.62 -11.95
C GLY A 47 3.75 15.47 -12.74
N ILE A 48 2.52 15.10 -12.37
CA ILE A 48 1.67 14.12 -13.05
C ILE A 48 0.29 14.73 -13.29
N SER A 49 -0.25 14.54 -14.49
CA SER A 49 -1.64 14.86 -14.84
C SER A 49 -2.40 13.57 -15.11
N ILE A 50 -3.53 13.41 -14.45
CA ILE A 50 -4.39 12.22 -14.51
C ILE A 50 -5.85 12.59 -14.78
N GLU A 51 -6.65 11.61 -15.18
CA GLU A 51 -8.10 11.74 -15.27
C GLU A 51 -8.68 12.28 -13.95
N GLN A 52 -9.58 13.25 -14.06
CA GLN A 52 -10.33 13.72 -12.91
C GLN A 52 -11.34 12.65 -12.47
N VAL A 53 -11.04 12.00 -11.35
CA VAL A 53 -11.94 11.01 -10.75
C VAL A 53 -13.18 11.72 -10.18
N PRO A 54 -14.42 11.27 -10.51
CA PRO A 54 -15.62 11.73 -9.82
C PRO A 54 -15.57 11.30 -8.35
N SER A 55 -15.78 12.24 -7.44
CA SER A 55 -15.77 12.00 -6.00
C SER A 55 -16.96 12.65 -5.31
N GLY A 56 -17.22 12.25 -4.06
CA GLY A 56 -18.33 12.76 -3.26
C GLY A 56 -19.60 11.91 -3.30
N GLY A 57 -19.54 10.70 -3.87
CA GLY A 57 -20.63 9.75 -3.80
C GLY A 57 -20.78 9.08 -2.44
N HIS A 58 -21.77 8.20 -2.33
CA HIS A 58 -22.12 7.50 -1.09
C HIS A 58 -21.83 6.01 -1.18
N ARG A 59 -21.31 5.46 -0.07
CA ARG A 59 -21.09 4.02 0.09
C ARG A 59 -22.38 3.35 0.52
N THR A 60 -22.74 2.28 -0.17
CA THR A 60 -23.83 1.36 0.18
C THR A 60 -23.26 0.01 0.59
N ALA A 61 -24.06 -0.84 1.22
CA ALA A 61 -23.64 -2.21 1.51
C ALA A 61 -23.21 -2.97 0.22
N ALA A 62 -24.01 -2.84 -0.84
CA ALA A 62 -23.72 -3.48 -2.12
C ALA A 62 -22.42 -2.99 -2.75
N SER A 63 -22.11 -1.69 -2.68
CA SER A 63 -20.85 -1.15 -3.22
C SER A 63 -19.63 -1.54 -2.40
N GLU A 64 -19.75 -1.67 -1.07
CA GLU A 64 -18.64 -2.16 -0.24
C GLU A 64 -18.34 -3.64 -0.55
N GLU A 65 -19.38 -4.46 -0.69
CA GLU A 65 -19.22 -5.87 -1.09
C GLU A 65 -18.68 -6.01 -2.51
N ALA A 66 -19.13 -5.17 -3.45
CA ALA A 66 -18.59 -5.12 -4.80
C ALA A 66 -17.09 -4.78 -4.78
N PHE A 67 -16.69 -3.76 -4.03
CA PHE A 67 -15.28 -3.38 -3.90
C PHE A 67 -14.42 -4.50 -3.32
N GLY A 68 -14.91 -5.24 -2.31
CA GLY A 68 -14.20 -6.40 -1.77
C GLY A 68 -13.92 -7.47 -2.84
N ARG A 69 -14.90 -7.76 -3.70
CA ARG A 69 -14.75 -8.70 -4.83
C ARG A 69 -13.84 -8.15 -5.93
N GLU A 70 -13.91 -6.86 -6.24
CA GLU A 70 -13.02 -6.19 -7.20
C GLU A 70 -11.56 -6.24 -6.72
N LEU A 71 -11.31 -5.99 -5.43
CA LEU A 71 -9.97 -6.11 -4.84
C LEU A 71 -9.46 -7.55 -4.85
N ALA A 72 -10.33 -8.53 -4.57
CA ALA A 72 -9.99 -9.95 -4.68
C ALA A 72 -9.64 -10.34 -6.13
N ALA A 73 -10.32 -9.78 -7.13
CA ALA A 73 -9.99 -9.99 -8.53
C ALA A 73 -8.64 -9.35 -8.91
N LEU A 74 -8.37 -8.12 -8.46
CA LEU A 74 -7.08 -7.47 -8.64
C LEU A 74 -5.93 -8.31 -8.07
N HIS A 75 -6.09 -8.79 -6.83
CA HIS A 75 -5.09 -9.62 -6.13
C HIS A 75 -4.88 -11.01 -6.73
N ARG A 76 -5.63 -11.40 -7.77
CA ARG A 76 -5.32 -12.60 -8.57
C ARG A 76 -4.29 -12.33 -9.68
N THR A 77 -3.90 -11.07 -9.87
CA THR A 77 -2.80 -10.70 -10.77
C THR A 77 -1.47 -10.92 -10.06
N THR A 78 -0.69 -11.87 -10.55
CA THR A 78 0.58 -12.30 -9.94
C THR A 78 1.78 -11.95 -10.81
N GLY A 79 2.95 -11.82 -10.18
CA GLY A 79 4.24 -11.66 -10.83
C GLY A 79 5.22 -12.77 -10.43
N ASP A 80 6.36 -12.83 -11.13
CA ASP A 80 7.38 -13.85 -10.89
C ASP A 80 8.24 -13.57 -9.65
N ARG A 81 8.38 -12.29 -9.26
CA ARG A 81 9.24 -11.83 -8.17
C ARG A 81 8.50 -10.80 -7.31
N TYR A 82 8.86 -10.69 -6.04
CA TYR A 82 8.41 -9.58 -5.19
C TYR A 82 9.17 -8.31 -5.55
N GLY A 83 8.58 -7.13 -5.30
CA GLY A 83 9.17 -5.84 -5.61
C GLY A 83 8.51 -5.14 -6.80
N ALA A 84 9.25 -4.26 -7.46
CA ALA A 84 8.74 -3.34 -8.47
C ALA A 84 8.11 -4.04 -9.68
N VAL A 85 7.01 -3.48 -10.18
CA VAL A 85 6.26 -4.03 -11.33
C VAL A 85 7.00 -3.95 -12.66
N ASP A 86 7.96 -3.03 -12.78
CA ASP A 86 8.78 -2.78 -13.98
C ASP A 86 10.27 -3.06 -13.76
N GLY A 87 10.64 -3.59 -12.59
CA GLY A 87 12.01 -3.91 -12.21
C GLY A 87 12.84 -2.73 -11.68
N GLU A 88 12.32 -1.50 -11.68
CA GLU A 88 12.99 -0.32 -11.12
C GLU A 88 12.82 -0.27 -9.59
N PRO A 89 13.91 -0.38 -8.80
CA PRO A 89 13.83 -0.51 -7.34
C PRO A 89 13.33 0.76 -6.63
N THR A 90 13.49 1.93 -7.23
CA THR A 90 13.14 3.21 -6.59
C THR A 90 11.64 3.33 -6.42
N ALA A 91 11.17 3.58 -5.20
CA ALA A 91 9.76 3.85 -4.94
C ALA A 91 9.57 4.76 -3.73
N TYR A 92 8.35 5.28 -3.61
CA TYR A 92 7.97 6.21 -2.56
C TYR A 92 6.64 5.76 -1.94
N LEU A 93 6.60 5.66 -0.61
CA LEU A 93 5.36 5.52 0.14
C LEU A 93 5.09 6.87 0.81
N GLY A 94 4.11 7.60 0.29
CA GLY A 94 4.05 9.05 0.48
C GLY A 94 5.34 9.71 -0.01
N ASP A 95 5.99 10.51 0.83
CA ASP A 95 7.29 11.13 0.53
C ASP A 95 8.49 10.29 1.00
N CYS A 96 8.26 9.12 1.60
CA CYS A 96 9.33 8.29 2.15
C CYS A 96 9.89 7.34 1.08
N PRO A 97 11.19 7.39 0.75
CA PRO A 97 11.78 6.41 -0.15
C PRO A 97 11.77 5.02 0.49
N VAL A 98 11.37 4.03 -0.31
CA VAL A 98 11.36 2.60 0.02
C VAL A 98 12.07 1.81 -1.10
N ASP A 99 12.67 0.68 -0.74
CA ASP A 99 13.37 -0.21 -1.69
C ASP A 99 12.41 -1.31 -2.17
N LEU A 100 12.12 -1.31 -3.48
CA LEU A 100 11.34 -2.33 -4.17
C LEU A 100 12.17 -3.15 -5.14
N ALA A 101 13.48 -3.27 -4.93
CA ALA A 101 14.33 -4.13 -5.75
C ALA A 101 13.74 -5.54 -5.89
N PRO A 102 13.63 -6.07 -7.13
CA PRO A 102 13.08 -7.40 -7.36
C PRO A 102 13.85 -8.50 -6.61
N CYS A 103 13.11 -9.33 -5.88
CA CYS A 103 13.65 -10.43 -5.08
C CYS A 103 12.72 -11.64 -5.05
N ASP A 104 13.25 -12.79 -4.61
CA ASP A 104 12.56 -14.08 -4.77
C ASP A 104 11.72 -14.45 -3.52
N THR A 105 11.93 -13.76 -2.40
CA THR A 105 11.24 -14.08 -1.15
C THR A 105 10.54 -12.89 -0.54
N LEU A 106 9.40 -13.15 0.10
CA LEU A 106 8.65 -12.14 0.85
C LEU A 106 9.46 -11.61 2.04
N ALA A 107 10.24 -12.47 2.70
CA ALA A 107 11.09 -12.06 3.82
C ALA A 107 12.15 -11.04 3.40
N GLU A 108 12.85 -11.28 2.29
CA GLU A 108 13.79 -10.30 1.75
C GLU A 108 13.08 -9.00 1.38
N SER A 109 11.97 -9.11 0.64
CA SER A 109 11.22 -7.95 0.16
C SER A 109 10.66 -7.08 1.29
N TRP A 110 10.06 -7.70 2.31
CA TRP A 110 9.32 -7.02 3.36
C TRP A 110 10.21 -6.72 4.56
N LEU A 111 10.95 -7.69 5.08
CA LEU A 111 11.73 -7.54 6.31
C LEU A 111 13.08 -6.87 6.04
N ASP A 112 13.89 -7.46 5.16
CA ASP A 112 15.28 -7.03 4.96
C ASP A 112 15.38 -5.69 4.22
N ARG A 113 14.51 -5.47 3.23
CA ARG A 113 14.51 -4.26 2.39
C ARG A 113 13.64 -3.13 2.92
N ARG A 114 12.63 -3.43 3.77
CA ARG A 114 11.69 -2.40 4.26
C ARG A 114 11.67 -2.29 5.78
N VAL A 115 11.20 -3.30 6.52
CA VAL A 115 11.03 -3.19 7.98
C VAL A 115 12.33 -2.83 8.69
N VAL A 116 13.41 -3.57 8.46
CA VAL A 116 14.70 -3.34 9.15
C VAL A 116 15.32 -1.99 8.76
N PRO A 117 15.42 -1.60 7.48
CA PRO A 117 15.98 -0.30 7.09
C PRO A 117 15.13 0.89 7.58
N LEU A 118 13.80 0.79 7.54
CA LEU A 118 12.91 1.86 8.02
C LEU A 118 12.99 2.01 9.54
N ALA A 119 13.01 0.91 10.30
CA ALA A 119 13.22 0.92 11.74
C ALA A 119 14.58 1.53 12.10
N ARG A 120 15.64 1.15 11.39
CA ARG A 120 16.98 1.72 11.57
C ARG A 120 16.98 3.23 11.37
N ARG A 121 16.44 3.72 10.25
CA ARG A 121 16.32 5.16 9.96
C ARG A 121 15.55 5.89 11.05
N ALA A 122 14.46 5.30 11.54
CA ALA A 122 13.64 5.90 12.59
C ALA A 122 14.41 6.00 13.92
N VAL A 123 15.16 4.97 14.31
CA VAL A 123 16.03 4.97 15.49
C VAL A 123 17.17 5.97 15.34
N GLU A 124 17.87 5.98 14.20
CA GLU A 124 18.98 6.92 13.92
C GLU A 124 18.51 8.38 13.92
N SER A 125 17.26 8.63 13.53
CA SER A 125 16.64 9.96 13.61
C SER A 125 16.10 10.33 15.01
N GLY A 126 16.27 9.46 16.01
CA GLY A 126 15.81 9.66 17.38
C GLY A 126 14.29 9.57 17.56
N ARG A 127 13.57 8.98 16.59
CA ARG A 127 12.10 8.90 16.57
C ARG A 127 11.55 7.59 17.12
N LEU A 128 12.39 6.56 17.23
CA LEU A 128 12.07 5.28 17.87
C LEU A 128 13.14 4.90 18.88
N ASP A 129 12.71 4.16 19.90
CA ASP A 129 13.62 3.53 20.86
C ASP A 129 14.48 2.46 20.16
N PRO A 130 15.77 2.30 20.50
CA PRO A 130 16.63 1.27 19.92
C PRO A 130 16.07 -0.17 20.00
N SER A 131 15.26 -0.49 21.01
CA SER A 131 14.60 -1.79 21.12
C SER A 131 13.69 -2.11 19.93
N ALA A 132 13.11 -1.10 19.27
CA ALA A 132 12.29 -1.30 18.08
C ALA A 132 13.09 -1.87 16.90
N LEU A 133 14.38 -1.52 16.79
CA LEU A 133 15.24 -2.12 15.76
C LEU A 133 15.56 -3.59 16.08
N GLU A 134 15.70 -3.93 17.36
CA GLU A 134 15.88 -5.33 17.78
C GLU A 134 14.61 -6.15 17.54
N ASP A 135 13.43 -5.59 17.85
CA ASP A 135 12.13 -6.20 17.52
C ASP A 135 12.00 -6.42 15.99
N ALA A 136 12.39 -5.43 15.18
CA ALA A 136 12.40 -5.55 13.72
C ALA A 136 13.34 -6.66 13.22
N ARG A 137 14.54 -6.79 13.79
CA ARG A 137 15.53 -7.82 13.43
C ARG A 137 15.14 -9.23 13.89
N ALA A 138 14.28 -9.33 14.89
CA ALA A 138 13.78 -10.60 15.39
C ALA A 138 12.68 -11.21 14.51
N LEU A 139 12.10 -10.45 13.59
CA LEU A 139 11.12 -10.96 12.63
C LEU A 139 11.81 -11.84 11.57
N GLY A 140 11.35 -13.08 11.45
CA GLY A 140 11.68 -14.02 10.37
C GLY A 140 10.48 -14.36 9.47
N ALA A 141 10.72 -15.19 8.46
CA ALA A 141 9.73 -15.63 7.47
C ALA A 141 8.49 -16.30 8.09
N GLU A 142 8.66 -16.96 9.24
CA GLU A 142 7.59 -17.60 10.01
C GLU A 142 6.50 -16.62 10.48
N HIS A 143 6.81 -15.32 10.58
CA HIS A 143 5.84 -14.29 10.96
C HIS A 143 5.01 -13.79 9.76
N LEU A 144 5.43 -14.09 8.53
CA LEU A 144 4.80 -13.59 7.30
C LEU A 144 3.71 -14.51 6.76
N GLY A 145 3.53 -15.69 7.36
CA GLY A 145 2.54 -16.68 6.94
C GLY A 145 3.03 -17.61 5.83
N PRO A 146 2.12 -18.38 5.22
CA PRO A 146 2.48 -19.29 4.14
C PRO A 146 2.97 -18.53 2.91
N VAL A 147 3.82 -19.19 2.13
CA VAL A 147 4.28 -18.64 0.85
C VAL A 147 3.09 -18.61 -0.12
N GLU A 148 2.73 -17.41 -0.56
CA GLU A 148 1.79 -17.16 -1.65
C GLU A 148 2.51 -16.45 -2.82
N PRO A 149 2.03 -16.60 -4.07
CA PRO A 149 2.61 -15.90 -5.22
C PRO A 149 2.70 -14.38 -5.02
N PRO A 150 3.77 -13.71 -5.49
CA PRO A 150 3.85 -12.26 -5.51
C PRO A 150 2.62 -11.67 -6.21
N THR A 151 1.84 -10.89 -5.48
CA THR A 151 0.55 -10.36 -5.90
C THR A 151 0.67 -8.87 -6.16
N LEU A 152 0.09 -8.39 -7.26
CA LEU A 152 0.00 -6.95 -7.51
C LEU A 152 -0.89 -6.31 -6.44
N VAL A 153 -0.29 -5.46 -5.61
CA VAL A 153 -0.98 -4.67 -4.57
C VAL A 153 -1.02 -3.19 -4.97
N HIS A 154 -1.97 -2.44 -4.40
CA HIS A 154 -1.96 -0.98 -4.43
C HIS A 154 -0.77 -0.42 -3.64
N GLY A 155 -0.43 -1.06 -2.51
CA GLY A 155 0.77 -0.76 -1.71
C GLY A 155 0.62 0.41 -0.74
N ASP A 156 -0.44 1.21 -0.87
CA ASP A 156 -0.81 2.29 0.07
C ASP A 156 -2.34 2.39 0.26
N LEU A 157 -3.04 1.26 0.41
CA LEU A 157 -4.52 1.22 0.38
C LEU A 157 -5.19 1.61 1.71
N TRP A 158 -5.10 2.88 2.09
CA TRP A 158 -5.90 3.44 3.18
C TRP A 158 -7.10 4.24 2.65
N ALA A 159 -8.01 4.66 3.52
CA ALA A 159 -9.27 5.26 3.10
C ALA A 159 -9.11 6.58 2.32
N GLY A 160 -8.02 7.32 2.54
CA GLY A 160 -7.71 8.53 1.77
C GLY A 160 -7.37 8.26 0.31
N ASN A 161 -6.87 7.07 0.00
CA ASN A 161 -6.50 6.63 -1.35
C ASN A 161 -7.65 5.89 -2.07
N ARG A 162 -8.87 5.98 -1.53
CA ARG A 162 -10.09 5.46 -2.13
C ARG A 162 -11.12 6.58 -2.33
N LEU A 163 -11.41 6.88 -3.58
CA LEU A 163 -12.47 7.81 -3.96
C LEU A 163 -13.75 7.04 -4.32
N VAL A 164 -14.91 7.59 -3.98
CA VAL A 164 -16.21 6.98 -4.28
C VAL A 164 -16.97 7.89 -5.25
N ASP A 165 -17.27 7.35 -6.43
CA ASP A 165 -18.02 8.08 -7.45
C ASP A 165 -19.52 8.16 -7.13
N ASP A 166 -20.25 8.96 -7.90
CA ASP A 166 -21.70 9.18 -7.75
C ASP A 166 -22.55 7.90 -7.86
N ARG A 167 -21.98 6.81 -8.39
CA ARG A 167 -22.61 5.48 -8.47
C ARG A 167 -22.18 4.55 -7.34
N GLY A 168 -21.40 5.05 -6.38
CA GLY A 168 -20.88 4.28 -5.26
C GLY A 168 -19.68 3.39 -5.61
N ARG A 169 -19.09 3.51 -6.81
CA ARG A 169 -17.95 2.67 -7.21
C ARG A 169 -16.66 3.24 -6.65
N SER A 170 -15.76 2.36 -6.27
CA SER A 170 -14.47 2.72 -5.67
C SER A 170 -13.42 2.92 -6.76
N TRP A 171 -12.72 4.05 -6.69
CA TRP A 171 -11.55 4.38 -7.48
C TRP A 171 -10.34 4.42 -6.57
N LEU A 172 -9.25 3.79 -6.97
CA LEU A 172 -7.99 3.81 -6.23
C LEU A 172 -7.06 4.87 -6.81
N VAL A 173 -6.38 5.61 -5.93
CA VAL A 173 -5.48 6.71 -6.29
C VAL A 173 -4.21 6.64 -5.44
N ASP A 174 -3.16 7.31 -5.92
CA ASP A 174 -1.89 7.47 -5.18
C ASP A 174 -1.22 6.11 -4.83
N PRO A 175 -1.08 5.18 -5.78
CA PRO A 175 -0.51 3.88 -5.49
C PRO A 175 1.01 3.93 -5.29
N CYS A 176 1.49 3.09 -4.37
CA CYS A 176 2.85 2.57 -4.37
C CYS A 176 2.80 1.13 -4.89
N ALA A 177 2.29 0.92 -6.11
CA ALA A 177 1.94 -0.42 -6.59
C ALA A 177 3.17 -1.28 -6.91
N HIS A 178 3.15 -2.52 -6.43
CA HIS A 178 4.26 -3.46 -6.52
C HIS A 178 3.77 -4.90 -6.30
N TYR A 179 4.64 -5.88 -6.53
CA TYR A 179 4.36 -7.28 -6.20
C TYR A 179 4.73 -7.56 -4.74
N ALA A 180 3.74 -7.94 -3.94
CA ALA A 180 3.86 -8.19 -2.50
C ALA A 180 2.99 -9.36 -2.04
N HIS A 181 2.87 -9.56 -0.73
CA HIS A 181 1.81 -10.40 -0.18
C HIS A 181 0.48 -9.64 -0.23
N ARG A 182 -0.61 -10.28 -0.66
CA ARG A 182 -1.93 -9.64 -0.80
C ARG A 182 -2.52 -9.10 0.52
N GLU A 183 -2.06 -9.63 1.65
CA GLU A 183 -2.44 -9.12 2.98
C GLU A 183 -1.89 -7.71 3.27
N VAL A 184 -0.91 -7.20 2.50
CA VAL A 184 -0.38 -5.84 2.65
C VAL A 184 -1.48 -4.79 2.53
N ASP A 185 -2.27 -4.86 1.46
CA ASP A 185 -3.38 -3.92 1.25
C ASP A 185 -4.47 -4.08 2.31
N LEU A 186 -4.80 -5.32 2.68
CA LEU A 186 -5.83 -5.61 3.69
C LEU A 186 -5.42 -5.11 5.09
N ALA A 187 -4.13 -5.23 5.43
CA ALA A 187 -3.58 -4.72 6.66
C ALA A 187 -3.59 -3.18 6.69
N MET A 188 -3.29 -2.54 5.56
CA MET A 188 -3.35 -1.08 5.42
C MET A 188 -4.78 -0.54 5.53
N MET A 189 -5.76 -1.21 4.92
CA MET A 189 -7.18 -0.86 5.03
C MET A 189 -7.69 -0.85 6.48
N GLN A 190 -7.13 -1.72 7.33
CA GLN A 190 -7.51 -1.84 8.73
C GLN A 190 -6.80 -0.83 9.63
N LEU A 191 -5.65 -0.30 9.23
CA LEU A 191 -4.76 0.48 10.10
C LEU A 191 -5.36 1.85 10.50
N PHE A 192 -5.88 2.59 9.52
CA PHE A 192 -6.50 3.92 9.74
C PHE A 192 -8.03 3.88 9.68
N GLY A 193 -8.60 2.70 9.52
CA GLY A 193 -10.03 2.50 9.34
C GLY A 193 -10.57 3.11 8.05
N GLY A 194 -11.90 3.30 8.00
CA GLY A 194 -12.57 3.90 6.86
C GLY A 194 -13.06 2.91 5.80
N PHE A 195 -12.84 1.61 5.97
CA PHE A 195 -13.47 0.55 5.17
C PHE A 195 -14.52 -0.18 6.01
N SER A 196 -15.66 -0.54 5.41
CA SER A 196 -16.62 -1.39 6.09
C SER A 196 -16.06 -2.81 6.23
N GLY A 197 -16.38 -3.49 7.33
CA GLY A 197 -16.10 -4.93 7.47
C GLY A 197 -16.70 -5.78 6.34
N ARG A 198 -17.70 -5.26 5.62
CA ARG A 198 -18.25 -5.88 4.40
C ARG A 198 -17.24 -6.02 3.27
N VAL A 199 -16.31 -5.08 3.14
CA VAL A 199 -15.26 -5.15 2.10
C VAL A 199 -14.40 -6.37 2.36
N LEU A 200 -13.88 -6.51 3.59
CA LEU A 200 -13.05 -7.64 3.99
C LEU A 200 -13.82 -8.96 3.91
N ALA A 201 -15.08 -9.00 4.37
CA ALA A 201 -15.91 -10.19 4.30
C ALA A 201 -16.11 -10.65 2.84
N ALA A 202 -16.46 -9.74 1.93
CA ALA A 202 -16.64 -10.05 0.51
C ALA A 202 -15.32 -10.43 -0.18
N TYR A 203 -14.20 -9.83 0.23
CA TYR A 203 -12.87 -10.23 -0.22
C TYR A 203 -12.56 -11.68 0.19
N VAL A 204 -12.72 -12.02 1.47
CA VAL A 204 -12.44 -13.36 2.00
C VAL A 204 -13.36 -14.42 1.40
N GLU A 205 -14.63 -14.08 1.13
CA GLU A 205 -15.55 -14.95 0.40
C GLU A 205 -15.04 -15.26 -1.01
N ALA A 206 -14.57 -14.24 -1.74
CA ALA A 206 -14.13 -14.38 -3.13
C ALA A 206 -12.70 -14.93 -3.27
N PHE A 207 -11.82 -14.68 -2.30
CA PHE A 207 -10.44 -15.14 -2.28
C PHE A 207 -9.98 -15.39 -0.83
N PRO A 208 -10.27 -16.59 -0.29
CA PRO A 208 -10.01 -16.93 1.12
C PRO A 208 -8.57 -16.66 1.56
N LEU A 209 -8.41 -16.12 2.77
CA LEU A 209 -7.11 -15.90 3.40
C LEU A 209 -6.64 -17.17 4.12
N ALA A 210 -5.33 -17.34 4.22
CA ALA A 210 -4.76 -18.45 4.97
C ALA A 210 -5.04 -18.30 6.47
N GLU A 211 -5.14 -19.43 7.16
CA GLU A 211 -5.37 -19.47 8.61
C GLU A 211 -4.37 -18.57 9.37
N GLY A 212 -4.88 -17.85 10.37
CA GLY A 212 -4.07 -16.95 11.20
C GLY A 212 -3.70 -15.61 10.55
N TRP A 213 -4.33 -15.22 9.44
CA TRP A 213 -4.11 -13.93 8.78
C TRP A 213 -4.33 -12.74 9.71
N GLU A 214 -5.28 -12.85 10.65
CA GLU A 214 -5.54 -11.77 11.61
C GLU A 214 -4.29 -11.43 12.43
N ARG A 215 -3.53 -12.46 12.84
CA ARG A 215 -2.29 -12.30 13.62
C ARG A 215 -1.18 -11.64 12.79
N ARG A 216 -1.18 -11.85 11.47
CA ARG A 216 -0.20 -11.27 10.54
C ARG A 216 -0.47 -9.81 10.20
N THR A 217 -1.66 -9.29 10.53
CA THR A 217 -2.00 -7.89 10.30
C THR A 217 -0.94 -6.94 10.87
N ALA A 218 -0.43 -7.21 12.08
CA ALA A 218 0.59 -6.39 12.72
C ALA A 218 1.89 -6.31 11.90
N VAL A 219 2.39 -7.44 11.37
CA VAL A 219 3.65 -7.46 10.59
C VAL A 219 3.53 -6.67 9.29
N PHE A 220 2.36 -6.72 8.63
CA PHE A 220 2.11 -5.93 7.42
C PHE A 220 1.79 -4.45 7.71
N GLN A 221 1.42 -4.11 8.94
CA GLN A 221 1.26 -2.70 9.36
C GLN A 221 2.59 -2.03 9.77
N THR A 222 3.66 -2.79 10.01
CA THR A 222 4.95 -2.22 10.41
C THR A 222 5.51 -1.21 9.40
N VAL A 223 5.51 -1.54 8.10
CA VAL A 223 6.03 -0.65 7.03
C VAL A 223 5.29 0.69 6.97
N PRO A 224 3.95 0.74 6.82
CA PRO A 224 3.26 2.03 6.78
C PRO A 224 3.44 2.81 8.09
N LEU A 225 3.44 2.16 9.26
CA LEU A 225 3.69 2.83 10.54
C LEU A 225 5.10 3.42 10.63
N LEU A 226 6.13 2.68 10.25
CA LEU A 226 7.51 3.16 10.22
C LEU A 226 7.69 4.34 9.24
N VAL A 227 7.00 4.30 8.09
CA VAL A 227 6.94 5.44 7.17
C VAL A 227 6.27 6.65 7.82
N HIS A 228 5.14 6.47 8.52
CA HIS A 228 4.48 7.58 9.24
C HIS A 228 5.35 8.14 10.37
N VAL A 229 6.16 7.33 11.04
CA VAL A 229 7.15 7.82 12.02
C VAL A 229 8.17 8.74 11.34
N LEU A 230 8.71 8.33 10.19
CA LEU A 230 9.71 9.12 9.47
C LEU A 230 9.15 10.43 8.94
N LEU A 231 7.92 10.42 8.43
CA LEU A 231 7.27 11.61 7.86
C LEU A 231 6.69 12.54 8.93
N PHE A 232 6.04 12.00 9.96
CA PHE A 232 5.22 12.78 10.89
C PHE A 232 5.67 12.66 12.35
N GLY A 233 6.36 11.57 12.73
CA GLY A 233 6.82 11.33 14.10
C GLY A 233 5.65 11.17 15.08
N GLY A 234 5.85 11.62 16.33
CA GLY A 234 4.78 11.69 17.33
C GLY A 234 4.12 10.34 17.65
N GLY A 235 2.78 10.31 17.70
CA GLY A 235 2.00 9.15 18.10
C GLY A 235 2.24 7.88 17.27
N TYR A 236 2.72 8.01 16.03
CA TYR A 236 3.08 6.87 15.19
C TYR A 236 4.27 6.08 15.73
N ALA A 237 5.13 6.70 16.54
CA ALA A 237 6.27 6.00 17.16
C ALA A 237 5.81 4.89 18.11
N VAL A 238 4.78 5.19 18.92
CA VAL A 238 4.19 4.22 19.84
C VAL A 238 3.54 3.08 19.05
N GLN A 239 2.73 3.42 18.05
CA GLN A 239 2.04 2.44 17.21
C GLN A 239 3.02 1.53 16.45
N ALA A 240 4.09 2.08 15.88
CA ALA A 240 5.12 1.30 15.19
C ALA A 240 5.82 0.33 16.15
N GLY A 241 6.18 0.78 17.35
CA GLY A 241 6.76 -0.08 18.38
C GLY A 241 5.81 -1.19 18.84
N ASP A 242 4.53 -0.87 19.03
CA ASP A 242 3.51 -1.86 19.39
C ASP A 242 3.30 -2.90 18.28
N ALA A 243 3.25 -2.47 17.02
CA ALA A 243 3.12 -3.36 15.87
C ALA A 243 4.32 -4.30 15.73
N LEU A 244 5.55 -3.80 15.93
CA LEU A 244 6.76 -4.61 15.90
C LEU A 244 6.77 -5.67 17.00
N ARG A 245 6.36 -5.32 18.24
CA ARG A 245 6.23 -6.28 19.34
C ARG A 245 5.15 -7.32 19.07
N ALA A 246 3.97 -6.87 18.63
CA ALA A 246 2.85 -7.76 18.32
C ALA A 246 3.16 -8.72 17.17
N ALA A 247 3.94 -8.28 16.18
CA ALA A 247 4.37 -9.10 15.05
C ALA A 247 5.28 -10.27 15.46
N ARG A 248 6.07 -10.12 16.54
CA ARG A 248 6.97 -11.17 17.05
C ARG A 248 6.24 -12.25 17.87
N GLY A 249 5.08 -11.92 18.44
CA GLY A 249 4.39 -12.76 19.43
C GLY A 249 4.80 -12.42 20.85
#